data_AF-A0AAC9HSI6-F1
#
_entry.id   AF-A0AAC9HSI6-F1
#
_cell.length_a   1.000
_cell.length_b   1.000
_cell.length_c   1.000
_cell.angle_alpha   90.00
_cell.angle_beta   90.00
_cell.angle_gamma   90.00
#
_symmetry.space_group_name_H-M   'P 1'
#
loop_
_entity.id
_entity.type
_entity.pdbx_description
1 polymer ?
#
loop_
_entity_poly.entity_id
_entity_poly.type
_entity_poly.pdbx_seq_one_letter_code
_entity_poly.pdbx_strand_id
1 'polypeptide(L)'
;MLSIGGNRWSPEPIRSTGPGRFGVPMPNECYYQDAVPSAGLILDRHVVLGRRPPPGGEATALCGRVLVIGPGPFEAEPGVPALGHRNCWDCQDVILGVTPEPPERQAEPVRLVRTAPRAGSVVGATRRVVHVCSADTPVDAPLLTRCGTRLSEAEVETVAPGVGMPCSACLLAGDPPPQAYPLPDIGRAAS
;
A
#
# COMPACT_ATOMS: atom_id res chain seq x y z
N MET A 1 -3.58 17.29 -40.88
CA MET A 1 -3.41 18.49 -40.04
C MET A 1 -4.53 18.49 -39.00
N LEU A 2 -4.24 18.06 -37.77
CA LEU A 2 -5.21 18.02 -36.67
C LEU A 2 -4.85 19.16 -35.71
N SER A 3 -5.77 20.13 -35.58
CA SER A 3 -5.64 21.25 -34.66
C SER A 3 -5.91 20.78 -33.23
N ILE A 4 -4.92 20.93 -32.35
CA ILE A 4 -5.06 20.74 -30.91
C ILE A 4 -5.60 22.07 -30.34
N GLY A 5 -6.84 22.04 -29.84
CA GLY A 5 -7.48 23.17 -29.18
C GLY A 5 -6.77 23.51 -27.87
N GLY A 6 -6.32 24.76 -27.76
CA GLY A 6 -5.67 25.30 -26.56
C GLY A 6 -6.69 25.62 -25.47
N ASN A 7 -6.52 25.00 -24.31
CA ASN A 7 -7.34 25.27 -23.13
C ASN A 7 -6.80 26.53 -22.44
N ARG A 8 -7.50 27.65 -22.65
CA ARG A 8 -7.20 28.96 -22.08
C ARG A 8 -7.43 28.94 -20.56
N TRP A 9 -6.35 28.87 -19.78
CA TRP A 9 -6.38 29.09 -18.33
C TRP A 9 -6.20 30.59 -18.04
N SER A 10 -7.15 31.18 -17.30
CA SER A 10 -7.05 32.56 -16.79
C SER A 10 -6.93 32.53 -15.26
N PRO A 11 -5.93 33.20 -14.64
CA PRO A 11 -5.89 33.40 -13.21
C PRO A 11 -6.34 34.84 -12.87
N GLU A 12 -7.28 35.00 -11.95
CA GLU A 12 -7.37 36.24 -11.16
C GLU A 12 -6.99 35.94 -9.71
N PRO A 13 -6.10 36.74 -9.09
CA PRO A 13 -5.73 36.56 -7.70
C PRO A 13 -6.56 37.49 -6.79
N ILE A 14 -7.09 36.96 -5.70
CA ILE A 14 -7.56 37.78 -4.57
C ILE A 14 -6.72 37.44 -3.34
N ARG A 15 -6.28 38.48 -2.64
CA ARG A 15 -5.50 38.40 -1.41
C ARG A 15 -6.42 38.25 -0.21
N SER A 16 -6.03 37.42 0.75
CA SER A 16 -6.32 37.71 2.16
C SER A 16 -5.14 37.30 3.04
N THR A 17 -4.91 38.11 4.07
CA THR A 17 -3.85 38.00 5.08
C THR A 17 -4.53 37.81 6.43
N GLY A 18 -4.20 36.75 7.15
CA GLY A 18 -4.60 36.56 8.55
C GLY A 18 -4.04 35.27 9.15
N PRO A 19 -3.39 35.29 10.33
CA PRO A 19 -2.88 34.09 10.98
C PRO A 19 -3.86 33.56 12.02
N GLY A 20 -4.15 32.25 12.00
CA GLY A 20 -4.65 31.54 13.19
C GLY A 20 -5.66 30.41 12.95
N ARG A 21 -5.31 29.24 13.49
CA ARG A 21 -6.08 27.97 13.66
C ARG A 21 -6.08 27.02 12.46
N PHE A 22 -5.77 25.74 12.74
CA PHE A 22 -5.98 24.58 11.87
C PHE A 22 -7.49 24.36 11.66
N GLY A 23 -8.14 25.31 10.99
CA GLY A 23 -9.46 25.08 10.41
C GLY A 23 -9.31 24.09 9.27
N VAL A 24 -10.35 23.27 9.07
CA VAL A 24 -10.52 22.50 7.83
C VAL A 24 -10.27 23.48 6.67
N PRO A 25 -9.27 23.26 5.80
CA PRO A 25 -8.95 24.20 4.75
C PRO A 25 -10.21 24.46 3.93
N MET A 26 -10.58 25.73 3.81
CA MET A 26 -11.71 26.13 2.97
C MET A 26 -11.48 25.56 1.56
N PRO A 27 -12.52 25.06 0.87
CA PRO A 27 -12.42 24.33 -0.42
C PRO A 27 -11.85 25.15 -1.59
N ASN A 28 -11.37 26.36 -1.34
CA ASN A 28 -10.99 27.34 -2.35
C ASN A 28 -9.46 27.41 -2.55
N GLU A 29 -8.68 26.67 -1.78
CA GLU A 29 -7.22 26.65 -1.88
C GLU A 29 -6.69 25.21 -1.88
N CYS A 30 -7.36 24.31 -2.59
CA CYS A 30 -6.77 23.02 -2.91
C CYS A 30 -6.84 22.74 -4.41
N TYR A 31 -5.83 22.03 -4.89
CA TYR A 31 -5.79 21.55 -6.27
C TYR A 31 -5.16 20.17 -6.34
N TYR A 32 -5.40 19.48 -7.44
CA TYR A 32 -4.90 18.13 -7.67
C TYR A 32 -3.64 18.15 -8.53
N GLN A 33 -2.67 17.32 -8.16
CA GLN A 33 -1.48 17.03 -8.94
C GLN A 33 -1.31 15.51 -9.05
N ASP A 34 -1.24 15.02 -10.27
CA ASP A 34 -0.99 13.60 -10.54
C ASP A 34 0.53 13.35 -10.51
N ALA A 35 0.94 12.24 -9.91
CA ALA A 35 2.34 11.83 -9.77
C ALA A 35 2.51 10.32 -10.00
N VAL A 36 3.74 9.92 -10.33
CA VAL A 36 4.11 8.51 -10.45
C VAL A 36 3.96 7.83 -9.07
N PRO A 37 3.26 6.68 -9.00
CA PRO A 37 3.08 5.97 -7.74
C PRO A 37 4.42 5.41 -7.25
N SER A 38 4.51 5.02 -5.98
CA SER A 38 5.69 4.27 -5.49
C SER A 38 5.77 2.86 -6.10
N ALA A 39 4.62 2.32 -6.51
CA ALA A 39 4.50 1.06 -7.25
C ALA A 39 3.20 1.00 -8.06
N GLY A 40 3.25 0.37 -9.24
CA GLY A 40 2.10 0.08 -10.09
C GLY A 40 1.93 1.03 -11.28
N LEU A 41 0.86 0.84 -12.05
CA LEU A 41 0.62 1.54 -13.34
C LEU A 41 -0.45 2.64 -13.26
N ILE A 42 -1.00 2.88 -12.07
CA ILE A 42 -2.07 3.86 -11.83
C ILE A 42 -1.43 5.04 -11.10
N LEU A 43 -1.53 6.24 -11.68
CA LEU A 43 -0.98 7.46 -11.08
C LEU A 43 -1.68 7.77 -9.75
N ASP A 44 -0.92 8.31 -8.80
CA ASP A 44 -1.47 8.81 -7.56
C ASP A 44 -1.83 10.30 -7.75
N ARG A 45 -3.11 10.62 -7.56
CA ARG A 45 -3.65 11.98 -7.54
C ARG A 45 -3.56 12.51 -6.12
N HIS A 46 -2.65 13.44 -5.91
CA HIS A 46 -2.43 14.09 -4.63
C HIS A 46 -3.24 15.38 -4.52
N VAL A 47 -3.67 15.68 -3.30
CA VAL A 47 -4.30 16.96 -2.94
C VAL A 47 -3.23 17.89 -2.40
N VAL A 48 -3.10 19.06 -3.00
CA VAL A 48 -2.14 20.08 -2.61
C VAL A 48 -2.89 21.29 -2.05
N LEU A 49 -2.43 21.82 -0.92
CA LEU A 49 -3.01 23.00 -0.29
C LEU A 49 -2.29 24.28 -0.73
N GLY A 50 -3.05 25.37 -0.79
CA GLY A 50 -2.57 26.72 -1.09
C GLY A 50 -2.61 27.05 -2.58
N ARG A 51 -1.79 28.04 -2.95
CA ARG A 51 -1.71 28.55 -4.32
C ARG A 51 -0.83 27.66 -5.17
N ARG A 52 -1.29 27.34 -6.38
CA ARG A 52 -0.52 26.57 -7.36
C ARG A 52 0.73 27.33 -7.81
N PRO A 53 1.94 26.81 -7.57
CA PRO A 53 3.17 27.33 -8.17
C PRO A 53 3.11 27.32 -9.71
N PRO A 54 3.97 28.09 -10.38
CA PRO A 54 4.19 27.95 -11.82
C PRO A 54 4.60 26.51 -12.19
N PRO A 55 4.35 26.07 -13.43
CA PRO A 55 4.87 24.79 -13.92
C PRO A 55 6.39 24.67 -13.71
N GLY A 56 6.83 23.51 -13.22
CA GLY A 56 8.20 23.23 -12.79
C GLY A 56 8.49 23.58 -11.32
N GLY A 57 7.62 24.35 -10.65
CA GLY A 57 7.74 24.63 -9.22
C GLY A 57 7.36 23.44 -8.35
N GLU A 58 7.80 23.44 -7.10
CA GLU A 58 7.47 22.39 -6.13
C GLU A 58 6.29 22.77 -5.24
N ALA A 59 5.50 21.79 -4.85
CA ALA A 59 4.48 21.93 -3.81
C ALA A 59 4.40 20.69 -2.92
N THR A 60 3.95 20.87 -1.68
CA THR A 60 3.77 19.76 -0.73
C THR A 60 2.31 19.33 -0.69
N ALA A 61 2.06 18.05 -0.96
CA ALA A 61 0.73 17.45 -0.86
C ALA A 61 0.28 17.27 0.60
N LEU A 62 -1.01 17.02 0.81
CA LEU A 62 -1.58 16.72 2.13
C LEU A 62 -0.89 15.54 2.83
N CYS A 63 -0.44 14.55 2.07
CA CYS A 63 0.31 13.41 2.60
C CYS A 63 1.78 13.72 2.94
N GLY A 64 2.23 14.97 2.79
CA GLY A 64 3.61 15.39 3.03
C GLY A 64 4.57 15.16 1.85
N ARG A 65 4.13 14.51 0.76
CA ARG A 65 4.96 14.29 -0.43
C ARG A 65 5.22 15.60 -1.18
N VAL A 66 6.48 15.85 -1.55
CA VAL A 66 6.88 16.96 -2.43
C VAL A 66 6.66 16.56 -3.89
N LEU A 67 5.97 17.42 -4.65
CA LEU A 67 5.58 17.18 -6.04
C LEU A 67 6.07 18.33 -6.93
N VAL A 68 6.52 18.00 -8.13
CA VAL A 68 6.76 18.98 -9.19
C VAL A 68 5.44 19.28 -9.89
N ILE A 69 5.09 20.56 -9.96
CA ILE A 69 3.83 21.03 -10.54
C ILE A 69 3.95 21.08 -12.05
N GLY A 70 3.02 20.42 -12.74
CA GLY A 70 3.03 20.36 -14.19
C GLY A 70 1.94 19.46 -14.74
N PRO A 71 1.96 19.20 -16.05
CA PRO A 71 1.15 18.12 -16.64
C PRO A 71 1.42 16.80 -15.91
N GLY A 72 0.38 15.99 -15.74
CA GLY A 72 0.55 14.65 -15.20
C GLY A 72 1.48 13.81 -16.09
N PRO A 73 2.28 12.89 -15.52
CA PRO A 73 3.12 12.01 -16.31
C PRO A 73 2.27 11.12 -17.23
N PHE A 74 2.71 10.92 -18.48
CA PHE A 74 2.04 10.02 -19.42
C PHE A 74 2.43 8.55 -19.21
N GLU A 75 3.56 8.34 -18.54
CA GLU A 75 4.14 7.03 -18.27
C GLU A 75 4.21 6.82 -16.75
N ALA A 76 3.86 5.62 -16.31
CA ALA A 76 4.04 5.21 -14.91
C ALA A 76 5.46 4.69 -14.65
N GLU A 77 6.10 4.15 -15.68
CA GLU A 77 7.50 3.70 -15.69
C GLU A 77 8.06 3.98 -17.08
N PRO A 78 9.39 4.08 -17.28
CA PRO A 78 9.98 4.32 -18.60
C PRO A 78 9.45 3.35 -19.67
N GLY A 79 8.74 3.88 -20.66
CA GLY A 79 8.13 3.10 -21.75
C GLY A 79 6.84 2.35 -21.39
N VAL A 80 6.30 2.54 -20.18
CA VAL A 80 5.04 1.93 -19.73
C VAL A 80 3.96 3.02 -19.57
N PRO A 81 2.91 3.02 -20.40
CA PRO A 81 1.88 4.04 -20.33
C PRO A 81 1.12 3.98 -19.00
N ALA A 82 0.80 5.14 -18.44
CA ALA A 82 -0.09 5.23 -17.30
C ALA A 82 -1.50 4.75 -17.70
N LEU A 83 -2.11 3.88 -16.90
CA LEU A 83 -3.42 3.30 -17.19
C LEU A 83 -4.60 4.10 -16.62
N GLY A 84 -4.31 5.18 -15.87
CA GLY A 84 -5.32 6.02 -15.23
C GLY A 84 -4.77 6.70 -13.98
N HIS A 85 -5.67 7.19 -13.14
CA HIS A 85 -5.35 7.81 -11.87
C HIS A 85 -6.26 7.28 -10.75
N ARG A 86 -5.74 7.22 -9.54
CA ARG A 86 -6.49 7.01 -8.30
C ARG A 86 -6.14 8.13 -7.32
N ASN A 87 -6.98 8.39 -6.33
CA ASN A 87 -6.59 9.31 -5.26
C ASN A 87 -5.47 8.69 -4.42
N CYS A 88 -4.50 9.49 -4.00
CA CYS A 88 -3.49 9.07 -3.03
C CYS A 88 -4.19 8.69 -1.71
N TRP A 89 -4.00 7.45 -1.26
CA TRP A 89 -4.62 6.95 -0.02
C TRP A 89 -4.26 7.79 1.19
N ASP A 90 -2.98 8.16 1.35
CA ASP A 90 -2.54 9.00 2.46
C ASP A 90 -3.22 10.39 2.44
N CYS A 91 -3.42 10.98 1.25
CA CYS A 91 -4.18 12.23 1.14
C CYS A 91 -5.66 12.02 1.52
N GLN A 92 -6.26 10.88 1.15
CA GLN A 92 -7.64 10.56 1.52
C GLN A 92 -7.79 10.35 3.03
N ASP A 93 -6.85 9.67 3.67
CA ASP A 93 -6.85 9.45 5.11
C ASP A 93 -6.83 10.78 5.86
N VAL A 94 -5.94 11.70 5.46
CA VAL A 94 -5.89 13.06 6.02
C VAL A 94 -7.23 13.80 5.82
N ILE A 95 -7.84 13.71 4.64
CA ILE A 95 -9.14 14.35 4.34
C ILE A 95 -10.26 13.76 5.20
N LEU A 96 -10.27 12.45 5.39
CA LEU A 96 -11.26 11.74 6.20
C LEU A 96 -11.03 11.88 7.70
N GLY A 97 -9.93 12.53 8.11
CA GLY A 97 -9.51 12.61 9.51
C GLY A 97 -9.09 11.25 10.08
N VAL A 98 -8.78 10.28 9.21
CA VAL A 98 -8.12 9.04 9.60
C VAL A 98 -6.70 9.45 9.97
N THR A 99 -6.45 9.56 11.27
CA THR A 99 -5.08 9.68 11.75
C THR A 99 -4.45 8.33 11.44
N PRO A 100 -3.42 8.25 10.58
CA PRO A 100 -2.68 7.01 10.46
C PRO A 100 -2.19 6.73 11.88
N GLU A 101 -2.72 5.68 12.51
CA GLU A 101 -2.07 5.14 13.68
C GLU A 101 -0.64 4.89 13.20
N PRO A 102 0.39 5.51 13.82
CA PRO A 102 1.77 5.17 13.49
C PRO A 102 1.79 3.65 13.49
N PRO A 103 2.36 2.98 12.47
CA PRO A 103 2.33 1.54 12.40
C PRO A 103 3.10 0.97 13.59
N GLU A 104 2.43 0.86 14.74
CA GLU A 104 2.79 0.02 15.87
C GLU A 104 2.44 -1.44 15.55
N ARG A 105 2.00 -1.72 14.32
CA ARG A 105 2.27 -3.01 13.71
C ARG A 105 3.77 -3.08 13.45
N GLN A 106 4.52 -3.45 14.48
CA GLN A 106 5.59 -4.39 14.24
C GLN A 106 4.94 -5.52 13.45
N ALA A 107 5.10 -5.49 12.11
CA ALA A 107 4.61 -6.57 11.28
C ALA A 107 5.22 -7.81 11.90
N GLU A 108 4.37 -8.69 12.45
CA GLU A 108 4.85 -9.92 13.06
C GLU A 108 5.84 -10.52 12.07
N PRO A 109 7.05 -10.88 12.52
CA PRO A 109 8.05 -11.40 11.61
C PRO A 109 7.42 -12.54 10.81
N VAL A 110 7.44 -12.43 9.49
CA VAL A 110 6.87 -13.45 8.59
C VAL A 110 8.00 -14.23 7.92
N ARG A 111 7.78 -15.52 7.75
CA ARG A 111 8.65 -16.41 6.97
C ARG A 111 8.00 -16.69 5.62
N LEU A 112 8.72 -16.42 4.54
CA LEU A 112 8.29 -16.77 3.18
C LEU A 112 8.81 -18.15 2.83
N VAL A 113 7.91 -19.09 2.52
CA VAL A 113 8.27 -20.48 2.24
C VAL A 113 7.67 -20.98 0.93
N ARG A 114 8.41 -21.83 0.23
CA ARG A 114 7.90 -22.61 -0.91
C ARG A 114 8.23 -24.08 -0.72
N THR A 115 7.49 -24.95 -1.39
CA THR A 115 7.78 -26.39 -1.34
C THR A 115 9.07 -26.69 -2.10
N ALA A 116 9.99 -27.40 -1.44
CA ALA A 116 11.26 -27.79 -2.02
C ALA A 116 11.04 -28.74 -3.21
N PRO A 117 11.87 -28.65 -4.27
CA PRO A 117 11.79 -29.59 -5.37
C PRO A 117 12.13 -31.01 -4.89
N ARG A 118 11.15 -31.91 -4.83
CA ARG A 118 11.41 -33.37 -4.73
C ARG A 118 12.24 -33.82 -5.94
N ALA A 119 13.34 -34.52 -5.67
CA ALA A 119 14.19 -35.12 -6.69
C ALA A 119 13.35 -36.00 -7.64
N GLY A 120 13.50 -35.80 -8.95
CA GLY A 120 12.76 -36.55 -9.98
C GLY A 120 11.37 -36.01 -10.35
N SER A 121 10.88 -34.94 -9.70
CA SER A 121 9.63 -34.29 -10.11
C SER A 121 9.88 -33.37 -11.31
N VAL A 122 9.22 -33.64 -12.43
CA VAL A 122 9.13 -32.68 -13.54
C VAL A 122 8.46 -31.40 -13.03
N VAL A 123 9.07 -30.26 -13.32
CA VAL A 123 8.75 -28.94 -12.77
C VAL A 123 7.36 -28.48 -13.25
N GLY A 124 6.37 -28.53 -12.35
CA GLY A 124 5.04 -27.93 -12.55
C GLY A 124 4.93 -26.55 -11.89
N ALA A 125 4.11 -25.67 -12.47
CA ALA A 125 3.91 -24.27 -12.04
C ALA A 125 3.49 -24.11 -10.55
N THR A 126 2.90 -25.14 -9.95
CA THR A 126 2.46 -25.16 -8.55
C THR A 126 3.59 -25.12 -7.52
N ARG A 127 4.84 -25.45 -7.90
CA ARG A 127 6.01 -25.37 -6.99
C ARG A 127 6.70 -24.01 -6.94
N ARG A 128 6.15 -23.01 -7.63
CA ARG A 128 6.62 -21.61 -7.57
C ARG A 128 5.81 -20.75 -6.61
N VAL A 129 4.78 -21.33 -5.99
CA VAL A 129 3.90 -20.60 -5.07
C VAL A 129 4.59 -20.43 -3.72
N VAL A 130 4.67 -19.18 -3.27
CA VAL A 130 5.27 -18.78 -2.00
C VAL A 130 4.16 -18.47 -1.01
N HIS A 131 4.22 -19.15 0.13
CA HIS A 131 3.31 -18.97 1.23
C HIS A 131 3.93 -18.07 2.31
N VAL A 132 3.06 -17.37 3.03
CA VAL A 132 3.43 -16.56 4.19
C VAL A 132 3.12 -17.37 5.45
N CYS A 133 4.11 -17.54 6.32
CA CYS A 133 4.01 -18.20 7.62
C CYS A 133 4.39 -17.21 8.73
N SER A 134 3.90 -17.44 9.95
CA SER A 134 4.41 -16.73 11.13
C SER A 134 5.83 -17.22 11.45
N ALA A 135 6.74 -16.30 11.80
CA ALA A 135 8.11 -16.66 12.19
C ALA A 135 8.19 -17.33 13.56
N ASP A 136 7.15 -17.22 14.39
CA ASP A 136 7.12 -17.79 15.75
C ASP A 136 6.69 -19.27 15.77
N THR A 137 6.78 -19.96 14.63
CA THR A 137 6.43 -21.38 14.58
C THR A 137 7.53 -22.19 15.31
N PRO A 138 7.18 -23.05 16.28
CA PRO A 138 8.16 -23.87 16.99
C PRO A 138 8.99 -24.74 16.05
N VAL A 139 10.26 -24.95 16.39
CA VAL A 139 11.12 -25.93 15.72
C VAL A 139 10.44 -27.30 15.78
N ASP A 140 10.42 -28.03 14.67
CA ASP A 140 9.77 -29.34 14.49
C ASP A 140 8.23 -29.33 14.42
N ALA A 141 7.57 -28.17 14.47
CA ALA A 141 6.14 -28.06 14.19
C ALA A 141 5.87 -27.86 12.69
N PRO A 142 4.76 -28.40 12.14
CA PRO A 142 4.38 -28.10 10.76
C PRO A 142 4.12 -26.60 10.62
N LEU A 143 4.71 -26.00 9.58
CA LEU A 143 4.47 -24.60 9.25
C LEU A 143 3.02 -24.41 8.83
N LEU A 144 2.30 -23.59 9.57
CA LEU A 144 0.95 -23.16 9.20
C LEU A 144 1.06 -21.91 8.34
N THR A 145 0.66 -22.03 7.08
CA THR A 145 0.59 -20.87 6.18
C THR A 145 -0.67 -20.05 6.49
N ARG A 146 -0.66 -18.76 6.14
CA ARG A 146 -1.84 -17.89 6.29
C ARG A 146 -3.07 -18.39 5.52
N CYS A 147 -2.88 -19.14 4.43
CA CYS A 147 -3.99 -19.78 3.72
C CYS A 147 -4.46 -21.11 4.35
N GLY A 148 -3.98 -21.45 5.55
CA GLY A 148 -4.36 -22.65 6.30
C GLY A 148 -3.67 -23.93 5.84
N THR A 149 -2.76 -23.86 4.88
CA THR A 149 -1.98 -25.02 4.44
C THR A 149 -0.95 -25.39 5.49
N ARG A 150 -0.85 -26.68 5.81
CA ARG A 150 0.20 -27.22 6.68
C ARG A 150 1.33 -27.75 5.81
N LEU A 151 2.53 -27.27 6.05
CA LEU A 151 3.73 -27.69 5.34
C LEU A 151 4.72 -28.30 6.32
N SER A 152 5.33 -29.42 5.95
CA SER A 152 6.44 -29.98 6.73
C SER A 152 7.69 -29.10 6.55
N GLU A 153 8.42 -28.82 7.63
CA GLU A 153 9.67 -28.06 7.56
C GLU A 153 10.72 -28.76 6.69
N ALA A 154 10.72 -30.09 6.62
CA ALA A 154 11.59 -30.87 5.75
C ALA A 154 11.24 -30.76 4.26
N GLU A 155 10.03 -30.31 3.93
CA GLU A 155 9.52 -30.22 2.56
C GLU A 155 9.49 -28.79 2.02
N VAL A 156 9.98 -27.82 2.79
CA VAL A 156 9.98 -26.41 2.41
C VAL A 156 11.36 -25.79 2.42
N GLU A 157 11.54 -24.77 1.61
CA GLU A 157 12.70 -23.88 1.68
C GLU A 157 12.22 -22.45 1.95
N THR A 158 13.02 -21.72 2.72
CA THR A 158 12.78 -20.29 2.98
C THR A 158 13.31 -19.48 1.81
N VAL A 159 12.52 -18.51 1.35
CA VAL A 159 12.88 -17.67 0.20
C VAL A 159 12.99 -16.20 0.61
N ALA A 160 13.87 -15.47 -0.07
CA ALA A 160 13.95 -14.03 0.08
C ALA A 160 12.70 -13.34 -0.49
N PRO A 161 12.33 -12.15 0.01
CA PRO A 161 11.31 -11.31 -0.62
C PRO A 161 11.58 -11.09 -2.11
N GLY A 162 10.51 -11.08 -2.92
CA GLY A 162 10.60 -10.92 -4.38
C GLY A 162 10.92 -12.20 -5.16
N VAL A 163 11.20 -13.31 -4.49
CA VAL A 163 11.43 -14.61 -5.14
C VAL A 163 10.13 -15.42 -5.19
N GLY A 164 9.75 -15.91 -6.37
CA GLY A 164 8.59 -16.78 -6.57
C GLY A 164 7.26 -16.04 -6.77
N MET A 165 6.18 -16.79 -7.00
CA MET A 165 4.83 -16.24 -7.18
C MET A 165 4.11 -16.29 -5.83
N PRO A 166 3.64 -15.17 -5.27
CA PRO A 166 2.99 -15.20 -3.97
C PRO A 166 1.64 -15.92 -4.04
N CYS A 167 1.34 -16.70 -3.00
CA CYS A 167 0.02 -17.29 -2.81
C CYS A 167 -0.99 -16.16 -2.58
N SER A 168 -1.90 -15.95 -3.53
CA SER A 168 -2.93 -14.90 -3.44
C SER A 168 -3.76 -15.02 -2.16
N ALA A 169 -4.09 -16.23 -1.73
CA ALA A 169 -4.80 -16.46 -0.48
C ALA A 169 -3.97 -16.04 0.76
N CYS A 170 -2.65 -16.25 0.76
CA CYS A 170 -1.79 -15.77 1.86
C CYS A 170 -1.65 -14.24 1.87
N LEU A 171 -1.70 -13.59 0.70
CA LEU A 171 -1.66 -12.13 0.60
C LEU A 171 -2.97 -11.47 1.04
N LEU A 172 -4.10 -12.12 0.76
CA LEU A 172 -5.43 -11.62 1.12
C LEU A 172 -5.84 -11.99 2.54
N ALA A 173 -5.28 -13.07 3.09
CA ALA A 173 -5.40 -13.38 4.51
C ALA A 173 -4.65 -12.30 5.29
N GLY A 174 -5.41 -11.37 5.88
CA GLY A 174 -4.89 -10.41 6.85
C GLY A 174 -4.18 -11.11 8.01
N ASP A 175 -3.67 -10.33 8.95
CA ASP A 175 -3.07 -10.91 10.15
C ASP A 175 -4.09 -11.86 10.80
N PRO A 176 -3.69 -13.10 11.16
CA PRO A 176 -4.60 -13.98 11.89
C PRO A 176 -5.07 -13.22 13.13
N PRO A 177 -6.36 -13.30 13.51
CA PRO A 177 -6.80 -12.68 14.74
C PRO A 177 -5.89 -13.19 15.87
N PRO A 178 -5.45 -12.31 16.81
CA PRO A 178 -4.62 -12.74 17.92
C PRO A 178 -5.29 -13.96 18.53
N GLN A 179 -4.55 -15.08 18.62
CA GLN A 179 -5.10 -16.32 19.16
C GLN A 179 -5.76 -15.96 20.48
N ALA A 180 -7.08 -16.14 20.57
CA ALA A 180 -7.78 -15.92 21.81
C ALA A 180 -7.13 -16.86 22.82
N TYR A 181 -6.38 -16.29 23.77
CA TYR A 181 -5.86 -17.03 24.90
C TYR A 181 -7.01 -17.87 25.45
N PRO A 182 -6.79 -19.16 25.77
CA PRO A 182 -7.84 -19.95 26.40
C PRO A 182 -8.32 -19.17 27.62
N LEU A 183 -9.59 -18.75 27.58
CA LEU A 183 -10.22 -18.08 28.72
C LEU A 183 -10.01 -19.02 29.91
N PRO A 184 -9.42 -18.55 31.02
CA PRO A 184 -9.31 -19.37 32.20
C PRO A 184 -10.69 -19.90 32.53
N ASP A 185 -10.76 -21.20 32.82
CA ASP A 185 -12.01 -21.90 33.13
C ASP A 185 -12.66 -21.17 34.31
N ILE A 186 -13.61 -20.27 34.03
CA ILE A 186 -14.33 -19.52 35.06
C ILE A 186 -15.28 -20.54 35.65
N GLY A 187 -14.79 -21.25 36.67
CA GLY A 187 -15.44 -22.37 37.30
C GLY A 187 -16.92 -22.11 37.48
N ARG A 188 -17.74 -22.99 36.89
CA ARG A 188 -19.16 -23.12 37.24
C ARG A 188 -19.22 -23.36 38.75
N ALA A 189 -19.65 -22.34 39.49
CA ALA A 189 -20.06 -22.52 40.87
C ALA A 189 -21.15 -23.61 40.88
N ALA A 190 -20.86 -24.72 41.56
CA ALA A 190 -21.82 -25.78 41.79
C ALA A 190 -22.99 -25.22 42.62
N SER A 191 -24.20 -25.41 42.11
CA SER A 191 -25.46 -25.24 42.84
C SER A 191 -26.00 -26.60 43.24
#